data_AF-A0A918QTB3-F1
#
_entry.id   AF-A0A918QTB3-F1
#
_cell.length_a   1.000
_cell.length_b   1.000
_cell.length_c   1.000
_cell.angle_alpha   90.00
_cell.angle_beta   90.00
_cell.angle_gamma   90.00
#
_symmetry.space_group_name_H-M   'P 1'
#
loop_
_entity.id
_entity.type
_entity.pdbx_description
1 polymer ?
#
loop_
_entity_poly.entity_id
_entity_poly.type
_entity_poly.pdbx_seq_one_letter_code
_entity_poly.pdbx_strand_id
1 'polypeptide(L)'
;MPVPAVLVIAARDDWPTDRVVKALTDGGAEVFRMDTGEFPQDLTLAGRIDARRGWSDGLATALRAVDLADITAVYYRAPNAFAFPPGMSGPEQRFAAAQARSGLGGIITALDCRWVSHPAAMSRAEYQPLQLATARACGLTVPPTLITNRADAVRAFVGDGGGRHRLAQRLRLAPPHRVTLAPARLTPFSGPARLFLPWRMGGALPGRSTKTVTETVTETGVSRAAAIRRKSLERGSIWPASMR
;
A
#
# COMPACT_ATOMS: atom_id res chain seq x y z
N MET A 1 16.95 -20.54 -25.70
CA MET A 1 15.83 -20.36 -24.75
C MET A 1 15.55 -18.88 -24.68
N PRO A 2 14.28 -18.42 -24.79
CA PRO A 2 13.96 -17.02 -24.54
C PRO A 2 14.43 -16.62 -23.14
N VAL A 3 14.86 -15.36 -22.99
CA VAL A 3 15.32 -14.85 -21.70
C VAL A 3 14.08 -14.73 -20.81
N PRO A 4 14.07 -15.35 -19.61
CA PRO A 4 12.92 -15.26 -18.72
C PRO A 4 12.62 -13.79 -18.36
N ALA A 5 11.39 -13.35 -18.60
CA ALA A 5 10.98 -11.98 -18.35
C ALA A 5 10.43 -11.81 -16.91
N VAL A 6 10.72 -10.66 -16.31
CA VAL A 6 10.19 -10.24 -15.01
C VAL A 6 9.25 -9.06 -15.22
N LEU A 7 7.98 -9.27 -14.84
CA LEU A 7 6.96 -8.23 -14.84
C LEU A 7 7.06 -7.41 -13.55
N VAL A 8 7.25 -6.10 -13.68
CA VAL A 8 7.33 -5.16 -12.56
C VAL A 8 6.08 -4.28 -12.57
N ILE A 9 5.24 -4.41 -11.54
CA ILE A 9 3.98 -3.67 -11.40
C ILE A 9 4.13 -2.64 -10.28
N ALA A 10 4.40 -1.40 -10.68
CA ALA A 10 4.65 -0.29 -9.75
C ALA A 10 4.41 1.06 -10.45
N ALA A 11 4.05 2.07 -9.66
CA ALA A 11 3.89 3.44 -10.16
C ALA A 11 5.16 3.91 -10.88
N ARG A 12 5.01 4.65 -11.98
CA ARG A 12 6.14 5.11 -12.81
C ARG A 12 7.17 5.94 -12.03
N ASP A 13 6.74 6.68 -11.02
CA ASP A 13 7.54 7.54 -10.17
C ASP A 13 8.04 6.87 -8.86
N ASP A 14 7.82 5.55 -8.69
CA ASP A 14 8.33 4.81 -7.55
C ASP A 14 9.85 4.56 -7.65
N TRP A 15 10.64 5.54 -7.19
CA TRP A 15 12.11 5.51 -7.19
C TRP A 15 12.75 4.25 -6.55
N PRO A 16 12.17 3.61 -5.52
CA PRO A 16 12.74 2.38 -4.98
C PRO A 16 12.64 1.21 -5.96
N THR A 17 11.59 1.18 -6.80
CA THR A 17 11.47 0.15 -7.85
C THR A 17 12.54 0.32 -8.92
N ASP A 18 13.05 1.52 -9.18
CA ASP A 18 14.16 1.71 -10.14
C ASP A 18 15.40 0.92 -9.73
N ARG A 19 15.66 0.79 -8.42
CA ARG A 19 16.76 -0.04 -7.91
C ARG A 19 16.52 -1.53 -8.13
N VAL A 20 15.28 -1.98 -8.01
CA VAL A 20 14.89 -3.38 -8.30
C VAL A 20 15.07 -3.67 -9.78
N VAL A 21 14.56 -2.79 -10.65
CA VAL A 21 14.73 -2.89 -12.11
C VAL A 21 16.21 -2.95 -12.46
N LYS A 22 17.02 -2.04 -11.93
CA LYS A 22 18.47 -2.05 -12.17
C LYS A 22 19.11 -3.37 -11.74
N ALA A 23 18.82 -3.86 -10.54
CA ALA A 23 19.39 -5.12 -10.05
C ALA A 23 18.97 -6.34 -10.91
N LEU A 24 17.73 -6.36 -11.38
CA LEU A 24 17.25 -7.41 -12.29
C LEU A 24 17.96 -7.34 -13.65
N THR A 25 18.06 -6.16 -14.23
CA THR A 25 18.73 -5.96 -15.52
C THR A 25 20.25 -6.22 -15.44
N ASP A 26 20.93 -5.77 -14.37
CA ASP A 26 22.34 -6.08 -14.12
C ASP A 26 22.56 -7.60 -13.95
N GLY A 27 21.53 -8.32 -13.46
CA GLY A 27 21.50 -9.78 -13.37
C GLY A 27 21.13 -10.49 -14.68
N GLY A 28 20.94 -9.75 -15.78
CA GLY A 28 20.63 -10.29 -17.11
C GLY A 28 19.16 -10.62 -17.36
N ALA A 29 18.24 -10.24 -16.46
CA ALA A 29 16.82 -10.46 -16.67
C ALA A 29 16.22 -9.41 -17.63
N GLU A 30 15.31 -9.86 -18.49
CA GLU A 30 14.46 -8.95 -19.24
C GLU A 30 13.36 -8.40 -18.31
N VAL A 31 13.14 -7.07 -18.33
CA VAL A 31 12.21 -6.41 -17.41
C VAL A 31 11.14 -5.65 -18.19
N PHE A 32 9.89 -6.07 -18.00
CA PHE A 32 8.73 -5.29 -18.42
C PHE A 32 8.12 -4.60 -17.21
N ARG A 33 8.26 -3.27 -17.12
CA ARG A 33 7.59 -2.47 -16.08
C ARG A 33 6.26 -1.91 -16.59
N MET A 34 5.24 -1.92 -15.74
CA MET A 34 3.96 -1.29 -16.02
C MET A 34 3.39 -0.62 -14.77
N ASP A 35 2.56 0.39 -15.00
CA ASP A 35 1.67 0.96 -14.01
C ASP A 35 0.22 0.64 -14.40
N THR A 36 -0.64 0.24 -13.45
CA THR A 36 -2.06 0.03 -13.75
C THR A 36 -2.79 1.33 -14.10
N GLY A 37 -2.23 2.49 -13.75
CA GLY A 37 -2.72 3.79 -14.22
C GLY A 37 -2.56 4.03 -15.72
N GLU A 38 -1.69 3.27 -16.40
CA GLU A 38 -1.46 3.37 -17.86
C GLU A 38 -2.50 2.57 -18.67
N PHE A 39 -3.23 1.67 -18.02
CA PHE A 39 -4.28 0.88 -18.67
C PHE A 39 -5.65 1.58 -18.56
N PRO A 40 -6.42 1.70 -19.67
CA PRO A 40 -6.18 1.12 -21.01
C PRO A 40 -5.51 2.04 -22.06
N GLN A 41 -5.09 3.26 -21.72
CA GLN A 41 -4.71 4.28 -22.70
C GLN A 41 -3.34 4.07 -23.32
N ASP A 42 -2.35 3.73 -22.48
CA ASP A 42 -0.94 3.62 -22.86
C ASP A 42 -0.40 2.18 -22.74
N LEU A 43 -1.22 1.29 -22.17
CA LEU A 43 -0.95 -0.12 -22.00
C LEU A 43 -2.08 -0.96 -22.60
N THR A 44 -1.73 -1.85 -23.51
CA THR A 44 -2.65 -2.84 -24.07
C THR A 44 -2.38 -4.22 -23.47
N LEU A 45 -3.42 -5.04 -23.42
CA LEU A 45 -3.36 -6.43 -22.99
C LEU A 45 -4.15 -7.27 -23.98
N ALA A 46 -3.53 -8.33 -24.47
CA ALA A 46 -4.21 -9.46 -25.06
C ALA A 46 -3.80 -10.72 -24.27
N GLY A 47 -4.77 -11.58 -23.99
CA GLY A 47 -4.52 -12.85 -23.33
C GLY A 47 -5.37 -13.92 -23.97
N ARG A 48 -4.71 -14.95 -24.49
CA ARG A 48 -5.37 -16.15 -25.02
C ARG A 48 -4.96 -17.35 -24.18
N ILE A 49 -5.91 -18.24 -23.94
CA ILE A 49 -5.70 -19.51 -23.27
C ILE A 49 -6.72 -20.51 -23.80
N ASP A 50 -6.31 -21.76 -23.96
CA ASP A 50 -7.21 -22.83 -24.39
C ASP A 50 -6.85 -24.17 -23.71
N ALA A 51 -7.60 -25.23 -24.01
CA ALA A 51 -7.39 -26.54 -23.37
C ALA A 51 -6.03 -27.20 -23.67
N ARG A 52 -5.30 -26.73 -24.69
CA ARG A 52 -4.03 -27.29 -25.17
C ARG A 52 -2.85 -26.36 -24.93
N ARG A 53 -3.07 -25.04 -24.87
CA ARG A 53 -2.03 -24.03 -24.71
C ARG A 53 -2.30 -23.17 -23.48
N GLY A 54 -1.24 -22.95 -22.69
CA GLY A 54 -1.24 -21.94 -21.64
C GLY A 54 -1.40 -20.53 -22.18
N TRP A 55 -1.23 -19.53 -21.32
CA TRP A 55 -1.32 -18.13 -21.70
C TRP A 55 -0.39 -17.78 -22.88
N SER A 56 -0.92 -17.01 -23.82
CA SER A 56 -0.17 -16.40 -24.93
C SER A 56 -0.70 -15.00 -25.23
N ASP A 57 -0.07 -14.33 -26.20
CA ASP A 57 -0.16 -12.87 -26.39
C ASP A 57 0.42 -12.14 -25.18
N GLY A 58 0.21 -10.82 -25.06
CA GLY A 58 1.05 -10.05 -24.19
C GLY A 58 0.52 -8.73 -23.70
N LEU A 59 1.36 -8.12 -22.89
CA LEU A 59 1.29 -6.72 -22.53
C LEU A 59 2.12 -5.93 -23.54
N ALA A 60 1.60 -4.81 -24.00
CA ALA A 60 2.36 -3.91 -24.87
C ALA A 60 2.13 -2.45 -24.52
N THR A 61 3.21 -1.68 -24.68
CA THR A 61 3.21 -0.21 -24.67
C THR A 61 3.78 0.25 -26.01
N ALA A 62 3.84 1.56 -26.24
CA ALA A 62 4.48 2.12 -27.44
C ALA A 62 5.97 1.74 -27.60
N LEU A 63 6.65 1.34 -26.52
CA LEU A 63 8.12 1.14 -26.51
C LEU A 63 8.57 -0.31 -26.33
N ARG A 64 7.68 -1.18 -25.84
CA ARG A 64 8.03 -2.56 -25.48
C ARG A 64 6.80 -3.44 -25.41
N ALA A 65 7.00 -4.73 -25.60
CA ALA A 65 6.01 -5.78 -25.42
C ALA A 65 6.63 -6.97 -24.67
N VAL A 66 5.79 -7.77 -24.02
CA VAL A 66 6.18 -9.03 -23.38
C VAL A 66 5.05 -10.03 -23.56
N ASP A 67 5.37 -11.26 -23.99
CA ASP A 67 4.40 -12.35 -24.03
C ASP A 67 4.12 -12.87 -22.61
N LEU A 68 2.86 -13.16 -22.30
CA LEU A 68 2.44 -13.74 -21.02
C LEU A 68 3.13 -15.07 -20.73
N ALA A 69 3.45 -15.85 -21.77
CA ALA A 69 4.18 -17.12 -21.66
C ALA A 69 5.63 -16.95 -21.19
N ASP A 70 6.24 -15.79 -21.47
CA ASP A 70 7.64 -15.51 -21.14
C ASP A 70 7.81 -14.94 -19.72
N ILE A 71 6.70 -14.57 -19.04
CA ILE A 71 6.71 -14.01 -17.69
C ILE A 71 6.94 -15.14 -16.67
N THR A 72 8.11 -15.13 -16.05
CA THR A 72 8.50 -16.13 -15.05
C THR A 72 8.41 -15.63 -13.60
N ALA A 73 8.36 -14.31 -13.43
CA ALA A 73 8.16 -13.69 -12.12
C ALA A 73 7.44 -12.34 -12.22
N VAL A 74 6.69 -12.01 -11.17
CA VAL A 74 6.01 -10.73 -11.00
C VAL A 74 6.44 -10.08 -9.69
N TYR A 75 6.97 -8.86 -9.79
CA TYR A 75 7.20 -7.98 -8.64
C TYR A 75 6.08 -6.94 -8.55
N TYR A 76 5.29 -7.01 -7.48
CA TYR A 76 4.14 -6.14 -7.26
C TYR A 76 4.34 -5.33 -5.97
N ARG A 77 4.17 -4.01 -6.07
CA ARG A 77 4.47 -3.09 -4.96
C ARG A 77 3.36 -2.08 -4.69
N ALA A 78 3.19 -1.10 -5.57
CA ALA A 78 2.24 0.00 -5.37
C ALA A 78 2.00 0.71 -6.72
N PRO A 79 1.29 0.09 -7.67
CA PRO A 79 0.87 0.79 -8.87
C PRO A 79 -0.19 1.85 -8.56
N ASN A 80 -0.36 2.83 -9.46
CA ASN A 80 -1.43 3.81 -9.38
C ASN A 80 -2.78 3.16 -9.67
N ALA A 81 -3.86 3.76 -9.17
CA ALA A 81 -5.20 3.32 -9.57
C ALA A 81 -5.39 3.49 -11.09
N PHE A 82 -6.26 2.67 -11.68
CA PHE A 82 -6.68 2.83 -13.07
C PHE A 82 -7.12 4.27 -13.34
N ALA A 83 -6.54 4.89 -14.37
CA ALA A 83 -6.86 6.24 -14.77
C ALA A 83 -7.73 6.19 -16.03
N PHE A 84 -8.71 7.10 -16.11
CA PHE A 84 -9.65 7.14 -17.23
C PHE A 84 -9.80 8.57 -17.77
N PRO A 85 -10.25 8.74 -19.02
CA PRO A 85 -10.34 10.07 -19.63
C PRO A 85 -11.20 11.05 -18.81
N PRO A 86 -10.84 12.34 -18.81
CA PRO A 86 -11.68 13.37 -18.20
C PRO A 86 -13.02 13.43 -18.95
N GLY A 87 -14.13 13.44 -18.21
CA GLY A 87 -15.48 13.51 -18.77
C GLY A 87 -16.37 12.31 -18.44
N MET A 88 -15.80 11.19 -17.99
CA MET A 88 -16.62 10.09 -17.47
C MET A 88 -17.24 10.44 -16.12
N SER A 89 -18.50 10.07 -15.94
CA SER A 89 -19.22 10.18 -14.68
C SER A 89 -18.62 9.27 -13.60
N GLY A 90 -18.91 9.56 -12.33
CA GLY A 90 -18.47 8.73 -11.20
C GLY A 90 -18.90 7.25 -11.30
N PRO A 91 -20.16 6.92 -11.68
CA PRO A 91 -20.57 5.54 -11.94
C PRO A 91 -19.79 4.85 -13.06
N GLU A 92 -19.57 5.53 -14.20
CA GLU A 92 -18.81 4.97 -15.32
C GLU A 92 -17.36 4.68 -14.93
N GLN A 93 -16.70 5.61 -14.21
CA GLN A 93 -15.35 5.40 -13.70
C GLN A 93 -15.26 4.17 -12.78
N ARG A 94 -16.25 3.97 -11.89
CA ARG A 94 -16.28 2.80 -11.02
C ARG A 94 -16.49 1.51 -11.79
N PHE A 95 -17.39 1.52 -12.78
CA PHE A 95 -17.63 0.37 -13.65
C PHE A 95 -16.37 0.02 -14.46
N ALA A 96 -15.75 1.01 -15.11
CA ALA A 96 -14.52 0.84 -15.88
C ALA A 96 -13.37 0.32 -14.99
N ALA A 97 -13.20 0.86 -13.77
CA ALA A 97 -12.22 0.36 -12.82
C ALA A 97 -12.44 -1.10 -12.43
N ALA A 98 -13.70 -1.50 -12.23
CA ALA A 98 -14.04 -2.89 -11.92
C ALA A 98 -13.76 -3.83 -13.11
N GLN A 99 -14.06 -3.41 -14.34
CA GLN A 99 -13.73 -4.16 -15.55
C GLN A 99 -12.23 -4.27 -15.76
N ALA A 100 -11.48 -3.17 -15.64
CA ALA A 100 -10.03 -3.16 -15.78
C ALA A 100 -9.37 -4.06 -14.72
N ARG A 101 -9.83 -4.00 -13.47
CA ARG A 101 -9.36 -4.90 -12.41
C ARG A 101 -9.63 -6.36 -12.74
N SER A 102 -10.81 -6.67 -13.27
CA SER A 102 -11.21 -8.05 -13.57
C SER A 102 -10.48 -8.61 -14.79
N GLY A 103 -10.29 -7.80 -15.84
CA GLY A 103 -9.57 -8.20 -17.05
C GLY A 103 -8.07 -8.24 -16.84
N LEU A 104 -7.43 -7.08 -16.66
CA LEU A 104 -5.98 -6.97 -16.48
C LEU A 104 -5.50 -7.69 -15.22
N GLY A 105 -6.13 -7.38 -14.08
CA GLY A 105 -5.77 -8.01 -12.82
C GLY A 105 -6.05 -9.51 -12.83
N GLY A 106 -7.15 -9.96 -13.42
CA GLY A 106 -7.50 -11.38 -13.53
C GLY A 106 -6.48 -12.17 -14.34
N ILE A 107 -6.12 -11.69 -15.54
CA ILE A 107 -5.12 -12.37 -16.39
C ILE A 107 -3.75 -12.40 -15.70
N ILE A 108 -3.25 -11.26 -15.22
CA ILE A 108 -1.92 -11.22 -14.58
C ILE A 108 -1.89 -12.13 -13.35
N THR A 109 -2.91 -12.11 -12.49
CA THR A 109 -2.95 -12.97 -11.28
C THR A 109 -3.16 -14.45 -11.59
N ALA A 110 -3.62 -14.80 -12.80
CA ALA A 110 -3.74 -16.18 -13.27
C ALA A 110 -2.44 -16.75 -13.86
N LEU A 111 -1.37 -15.95 -13.95
CA LEU A 111 -0.06 -16.43 -14.39
C LEU A 111 0.56 -17.34 -13.32
N ASP A 112 0.94 -18.54 -13.73
CA ASP A 112 1.67 -19.50 -12.89
C ASP A 112 3.16 -19.17 -12.87
N CYS A 113 3.51 -18.20 -12.01
CA CYS A 113 4.85 -17.63 -11.94
C CYS A 113 5.21 -17.25 -10.49
N ARG A 114 6.47 -16.85 -10.26
CA ARG A 114 6.91 -16.43 -8.92
C ARG A 114 6.43 -15.02 -8.60
N TRP A 115 5.84 -14.82 -7.42
CA TRP A 115 5.34 -13.52 -6.97
C TRP A 115 6.15 -12.89 -5.83
N VAL A 116 6.40 -11.58 -5.92
CA VAL A 116 7.04 -10.77 -4.87
C VAL A 116 6.35 -9.39 -4.76
N SER A 117 5.32 -9.20 -3.94
CA SER A 117 4.47 -10.20 -3.31
C SER A 117 3.14 -10.32 -4.06
N HIS A 118 2.45 -11.44 -3.95
CA HIS A 118 1.15 -11.61 -4.60
C HIS A 118 0.11 -10.61 -4.05
N PRO A 119 -0.67 -9.88 -4.87
CA PRO A 119 -1.61 -8.86 -4.42
C PRO A 119 -2.60 -9.35 -3.36
N ALA A 120 -3.14 -10.56 -3.52
CA ALA A 120 -4.04 -11.16 -2.53
C ALA A 120 -3.37 -11.39 -1.16
N ALA A 121 -2.09 -11.76 -1.14
CA ALA A 121 -1.35 -11.93 0.10
C ALA A 121 -1.09 -10.56 0.77
N MET A 122 -0.78 -9.53 -0.03
CA MET A 122 -0.64 -8.16 0.46
C MET A 122 -1.94 -7.63 1.07
N SER A 123 -3.08 -7.80 0.39
CA SER A 123 -4.38 -7.37 0.92
C SER A 123 -4.74 -8.09 2.22
N ARG A 124 -4.40 -9.38 2.37
CA ARG A 124 -4.56 -10.07 3.67
C ARG A 124 -3.64 -9.49 4.73
N ALA A 125 -2.40 -9.17 4.35
CA ALA A 125 -1.43 -8.59 5.28
C ALA A 125 -1.82 -7.19 5.76
N GLU A 126 -2.72 -6.45 5.10
CA GLU A 126 -3.17 -5.13 5.56
C GLU A 126 -4.04 -5.17 6.83
N TYR A 127 -4.64 -6.31 7.16
CA TYR A 127 -5.50 -6.43 8.34
C TYR A 127 -4.66 -6.43 9.63
N GLN A 128 -4.53 -5.27 10.27
CA GLN A 128 -3.82 -5.12 11.55
C GLN A 128 -4.25 -6.14 12.64
N PRO A 129 -5.55 -6.49 12.81
CA PRO A 129 -5.93 -7.50 13.78
C PRO A 129 -5.32 -8.87 13.46
N LEU A 130 -5.24 -9.22 12.17
CA LEU A 130 -4.59 -10.44 11.72
C LEU A 130 -3.08 -10.38 11.96
N GLN A 131 -2.44 -9.23 11.73
CA GLN A 131 -1.01 -9.05 12.03
C GLN A 131 -0.72 -9.27 13.52
N LEU A 132 -1.51 -8.67 14.41
CA LEU A 132 -1.36 -8.82 15.87
C LEU A 132 -1.60 -10.26 16.33
N ALA A 133 -2.66 -10.90 15.82
CA ALA A 133 -2.96 -12.30 16.14
C ALA A 133 -1.83 -13.24 15.65
N THR A 134 -1.32 -13.02 14.44
CA THR A 134 -0.21 -13.79 13.86
C THR A 134 1.07 -13.59 14.68
N ALA A 135 1.41 -12.34 15.00
CA ALA A 135 2.59 -12.02 15.83
C ALA A 135 2.52 -12.73 17.19
N ARG A 136 1.37 -12.68 17.87
CA ARG A 136 1.14 -13.41 19.12
C ARG A 136 1.32 -14.92 18.96
N ALA A 137 0.76 -15.51 17.89
CA ALA A 137 0.87 -16.95 17.63
C ALA A 137 2.32 -17.38 17.37
N CYS A 138 3.13 -16.49 16.79
CA CYS A 138 4.57 -16.69 16.58
C CYS A 138 5.42 -16.42 17.83
N GLY A 139 4.83 -16.12 18.99
CA GLY A 139 5.56 -15.83 20.23
C GLY A 139 6.19 -14.44 20.28
N LEU A 140 5.82 -13.53 19.37
CA LEU A 140 6.26 -12.14 19.45
C LEU A 140 5.48 -11.40 20.53
N THR A 141 6.16 -10.51 21.25
CA THR A 141 5.51 -9.59 22.18
C THR A 141 4.59 -8.65 21.42
N VAL A 142 3.30 -8.67 21.75
CA VAL A 142 2.30 -7.76 21.21
C VAL A 142 1.80 -6.81 22.28
N PRO A 143 1.64 -5.51 21.97
CA PRO A 143 1.08 -4.56 22.92
C PRO A 143 -0.38 -4.91 23.24
N PRO A 144 -0.83 -4.73 24.50
CA PRO A 144 -2.26 -4.72 24.81
C PRO A 144 -2.98 -3.77 23.87
N THR A 145 -3.96 -4.30 23.13
CA THR A 145 -4.63 -3.59 22.05
C THR A 145 -6.13 -3.80 22.13
N LEU A 146 -6.90 -2.71 22.13
CA LEU A 146 -8.35 -2.73 22.04
C LEU A 146 -8.79 -2.19 20.67
N ILE A 147 -9.64 -2.94 19.98
CA ILE A 147 -10.31 -2.52 18.75
C ILE A 147 -11.81 -2.51 19.03
N THR A 148 -12.44 -1.34 19.06
CA THR A 148 -13.85 -1.24 19.45
C THR A 148 -14.57 -0.03 18.84
N ASN A 149 -15.88 -0.15 18.68
CA ASN A 149 -16.79 0.98 18.45
C ASN A 149 -17.59 1.36 19.71
N ARG A 150 -17.28 0.75 20.88
CA ARG A 150 -17.97 0.93 22.15
C ARG A 150 -17.19 1.86 23.08
N ALA A 151 -17.78 2.99 23.45
CA ALA A 151 -17.11 3.99 24.29
C ALA A 151 -16.85 3.50 25.73
N ASP A 152 -17.71 2.64 26.27
CA ASP A 152 -17.52 2.01 27.59
C ASP A 152 -16.33 1.06 27.62
N ALA A 153 -16.14 0.26 26.56
CA ALA A 153 -14.99 -0.64 26.45
C ALA A 153 -13.66 0.15 26.42
N VAL A 154 -13.64 1.31 25.75
CA VAL A 154 -12.48 2.22 25.79
C VAL A 154 -12.21 2.69 27.21
N ARG A 155 -13.24 3.15 27.95
CA ARG A 155 -13.08 3.62 29.34
C ARG A 155 -12.55 2.55 30.27
N ALA A 156 -13.03 1.31 30.16
CA ALA A 156 -12.56 0.18 30.94
C ALA A 156 -11.08 -0.12 30.64
N PHE A 157 -10.74 -0.30 29.36
CA PHE A 157 -9.37 -0.55 28.91
C PHE A 157 -8.39 0.56 29.33
N VAL A 158 -8.87 1.80 29.37
CA VAL A 158 -8.14 2.96 29.86
C VAL A 158 -7.91 2.93 31.37
N GLY A 159 -8.92 2.48 32.12
CA GLY A 159 -8.96 2.43 33.59
C GLY A 159 -8.14 1.29 34.19
N ASP A 160 -8.01 0.17 33.47
CA ASP A 160 -7.32 -1.04 33.92
C ASP A 160 -5.77 -0.93 33.96
N GLY A 161 -5.22 0.29 33.99
CA GLY A 161 -3.81 0.53 34.34
C GLY A 161 -2.79 0.43 33.19
N GLY A 162 -3.23 0.42 31.93
CA GLY A 162 -2.31 0.36 30.78
C GLY A 162 -1.51 1.65 30.54
N GLY A 163 -0.33 1.77 31.15
CA GLY A 163 0.82 2.59 30.71
C GLY A 163 0.67 4.12 30.59
N ARG A 164 1.80 4.84 30.73
CA ARG A 164 1.86 6.31 30.65
C ARG A 164 1.76 6.88 29.22
N HIS A 165 1.76 6.03 28.19
CA HIS A 165 1.71 6.44 26.78
C HIS A 165 0.71 5.57 26.01
N ARG A 166 -0.23 6.22 25.32
CA ARG A 166 -1.33 5.58 24.58
C ARG A 166 -1.39 6.15 23.19
N LEU A 167 -1.56 5.27 22.20
CA LEU A 167 -1.74 5.66 20.81
C LEU A 167 -3.14 5.27 20.37
N ALA A 168 -3.98 6.28 20.09
CA ALA A 168 -5.24 6.07 19.40
C ALA A 168 -4.99 6.16 17.89
N GLN A 169 -5.14 5.04 17.20
CA GLN A 169 -5.13 4.99 15.74
C GLN A 169 -6.56 4.78 15.23
N ARG A 170 -6.99 5.66 14.33
CA ARG A 170 -8.22 5.42 13.58
C ARG A 170 -7.94 4.29 12.58
N LEU A 171 -8.70 3.20 12.69
CA LEU A 171 -8.71 2.19 11.64
C LEU A 171 -9.28 2.83 10.37
N ARG A 172 -8.41 3.06 9.39
CA ARG A 172 -8.86 3.42 8.04
C ARG A 172 -9.32 2.13 7.41
N LEU A 173 -10.62 1.98 7.21
CA LEU A 173 -11.12 1.05 6.21
C LEU A 173 -10.56 1.56 4.88
N ALA A 174 -9.56 0.88 4.33
CA ALA A 174 -9.08 1.18 2.99
C ALA A 174 -10.28 0.99 2.05
N PRO A 175 -10.70 2.01 1.28
CA PRO A 175 -11.64 1.74 0.21
C PRO A 175 -10.96 0.75 -0.75
N PRO A 176 -11.70 -0.17 -1.39
CA PRO A 176 -11.14 -1.24 -2.23
C PRO A 176 -10.29 -0.76 -3.42
N HIS A 177 -10.19 0.55 -3.64
CA HIS A 177 -9.53 1.18 -4.79
C HIS A 177 -8.57 2.33 -4.42
N ARG A 178 -8.18 2.52 -3.15
CA ARG A 178 -7.21 3.59 -2.80
C ARG A 178 -6.31 3.22 -1.64
N VAL A 179 -5.08 2.80 -1.98
CA VAL A 179 -3.96 2.77 -1.03
C VAL A 179 -3.33 4.16 -1.05
N THR A 180 -3.54 4.93 0.02
CA THR A 180 -2.77 6.17 0.24
C THR A 180 -2.15 6.08 1.62
N LEU A 181 -0.84 5.84 1.66
CA LEU A 181 -0.03 5.99 2.86
C LEU A 181 0.20 7.49 3.10
N ALA A 182 -0.69 8.12 3.86
CA ALA A 182 -0.38 9.41 4.45
C ALA A 182 0.31 9.17 5.81
N PRO A 183 1.51 9.69 6.05
CA PRO A 183 2.10 9.65 7.39
C PRO A 183 1.17 10.38 8.36
N ALA A 184 0.67 9.68 9.37
CA ALA A 184 -0.01 10.34 10.46
C ALA A 184 1.04 11.20 11.19
N ARG A 185 0.82 12.51 11.27
CA ARG A 185 1.65 13.37 12.13
C ARG A 185 1.51 12.87 13.56
N LEU A 186 2.62 12.45 14.14
CA LEU A 186 2.74 12.16 15.56
C LEU A 186 2.64 13.50 16.31
N THR A 187 1.50 13.79 16.93
CA THR A 187 1.42 14.86 17.94
C THR A 187 1.69 14.22 19.31
N PRO A 188 2.76 14.60 20.03
CA PRO A 188 2.91 14.22 21.43
C PRO A 188 1.76 14.84 22.23
N PHE A 189 1.04 14.03 22.99
CA PHE A 189 0.01 14.53 23.90
C PHE A 189 0.60 14.61 25.31
N SER A 190 0.78 15.85 25.81
CA SER A 190 1.18 16.14 27.18
C SER A 190 0.18 17.13 27.78
N GLY A 191 -0.89 16.61 28.38
CA GLY A 191 -1.88 17.40 29.10
C GLY A 191 -3.03 16.53 29.65
N PRO A 192 -3.72 16.95 30.71
CA PRO A 192 -4.85 16.21 31.25
C PRO A 192 -5.97 16.15 30.21
N ALA A 193 -6.59 14.98 30.06
CA ALA A 193 -7.54 14.63 29.02
C ALA A 193 -8.67 15.67 28.87
N ARG A 194 -8.54 16.56 27.88
CA ARG A 194 -9.68 17.25 27.27
C ARG A 194 -10.07 16.47 26.02
N LEU A 195 -11.26 15.89 26.05
CA LEU A 195 -11.90 15.29 24.87
C LEU A 195 -11.91 16.33 23.74
N PHE A 196 -11.11 16.10 22.70
CA PHE A 196 -11.27 16.80 21.43
C PHE A 196 -12.44 16.13 20.70
N LEU A 197 -13.64 16.67 20.92
CA LEU A 197 -14.85 16.36 20.13
C LEU A 197 -14.87 17.30 18.91
N PRO A 198 -14.58 16.86 17.67
CA PRO A 198 -14.95 17.63 16.51
C PRO A 198 -16.45 17.40 16.26
N TRP A 199 -17.29 18.12 16.99
CA TRP A 199 -18.69 18.30 16.65
C TRP A 199 -18.90 19.76 16.26
N ARG A 200 -19.08 20.01 14.95
CA ARG A 200 -19.77 21.20 14.47
C ARG A 200 -20.90 20.72 13.57
N MET A 201 -22.12 20.96 14.03
CA MET A 201 -23.36 20.70 13.29
C MET A 201 -23.46 21.62 12.09
N GLY A 202 -23.81 21.02 10.95
CA GLY A 202 -24.22 21.71 9.74
C GLY A 202 -24.66 20.72 8.67
N GLY A 203 -25.97 20.43 8.63
CA GLY A 203 -26.70 20.05 7.41
C GLY A 203 -26.62 18.60 6.88
N ALA A 204 -27.71 17.85 7.16
CA ALA A 204 -28.43 16.89 6.29
C ALA A 204 -27.90 15.45 5.98
N LEU A 205 -28.62 14.49 6.61
CA LEU A 205 -29.17 13.20 6.09
C LEU A 205 -28.31 11.90 6.01
N PRO A 206 -28.95 10.71 6.08
CA PRO A 206 -28.61 9.69 7.08
C PRO A 206 -27.86 8.48 6.52
N GLY A 207 -26.87 8.02 7.27
CA GLY A 207 -26.25 6.72 7.12
C GLY A 207 -25.37 6.49 8.34
N ARG A 208 -25.79 5.61 9.26
CA ARG A 208 -25.05 5.29 10.49
C ARG A 208 -23.68 4.72 10.14
N SER A 209 -22.66 5.58 10.09
CA SER A 209 -21.26 5.17 10.06
C SER A 209 -20.79 4.89 11.48
N THR A 210 -20.77 3.62 11.87
CA THR A 210 -20.09 3.17 13.09
C THR A 210 -18.58 3.29 12.89
N LYS A 211 -17.94 4.17 13.66
CA LYS A 211 -16.49 4.38 13.64
C LYS A 211 -15.82 3.40 14.60
N THR A 212 -14.84 2.64 14.11
CA THR A 212 -13.98 1.78 14.94
C THR A 212 -12.74 2.56 15.38
N VAL A 213 -12.49 2.59 16.69
CA VAL A 213 -11.29 3.16 17.31
C VAL A 213 -10.36 2.01 17.67
N THR A 214 -9.07 2.14 17.35
CA THR A 214 -8.04 1.20 17.78
C THR A 214 -7.11 1.94 18.74
N GLU A 215 -6.96 1.44 19.96
CA GLU A 215 -6.06 2.00 20.96
C GLU A 215 -4.96 0.96 21.26
N THR A 216 -3.71 1.36 21.12
CA THR A 216 -2.53 0.49 21.30
C THR A 216 -1.64 1.10 22.39
N VAL A 217 -1.31 0.30 23.40
CA VAL A 217 -0.44 0.69 24.52
C VAL A 217 0.92 0.02 24.33
N THR A 218 1.98 0.78 24.06
CA THR A 218 3.35 0.24 23.96
C THR A 218 4.15 0.60 25.21
N GLU A 219 4.80 -0.39 25.81
CA GLU A 219 5.70 -0.24 26.94
C GLU A 219 7.14 -0.15 26.39
N THR A 220 7.74 1.05 26.41
CA THR A 220 9.12 1.23 25.96
C THR A 220 10.11 0.88 27.06
N GLY A 221 10.67 -0.33 26.98
CA GLY A 221 11.92 -0.71 27.63
C GLY A 221 13.12 -0.50 26.69
N VAL A 222 13.79 0.64 26.84
CA VAL A 222 15.22 0.93 26.58
C VAL A 222 15.88 0.46 25.25
N SER A 223 16.04 1.44 24.34
CA SER A 223 17.31 1.88 23.71
C SER A 223 18.23 0.88 22.97
N ARG A 224 18.15 0.89 21.62
CA ARG A 224 19.27 0.99 20.62
C ARG A 224 18.85 0.38 19.29
N ALA A 225 18.30 1.19 18.36
CA ALA A 225 18.29 0.84 16.92
C ALA A 225 17.95 2.03 16.00
N ALA A 226 17.29 3.08 16.48
CA ALA A 226 16.86 4.21 15.64
C ALA A 226 17.84 5.39 15.69
N ALA A 227 19.11 5.16 15.34
CA ALA A 227 20.10 6.23 15.17
C ALA A 227 20.88 6.09 13.85
N ILE A 228 20.19 5.77 12.75
CA ILE A 228 20.75 5.89 11.39
C ILE A 228 19.68 6.50 10.48
N ARG A 229 19.38 7.79 10.67
CA ARG A 229 18.96 8.77 9.64
C ARG A 229 18.54 10.09 10.30
N ARG A 230 19.49 10.76 10.94
CA ARG A 230 19.36 12.18 11.28
C ARG A 230 20.73 12.84 11.19
N LYS A 231 21.29 12.85 9.97
CA LYS A 231 22.47 13.65 9.64
C LYS A 231 22.52 13.91 8.14
N SER A 232 21.54 14.63 7.60
CA SER A 232 21.66 15.18 6.24
C SER A 232 20.73 16.37 5.91
N LEU A 233 19.96 16.91 6.85
CA LEU A 233 19.01 18.00 6.53
C LEU A 233 19.05 19.16 7.54
N GLU A 234 20.19 19.37 8.19
CA GLU A 234 20.51 20.64 8.85
C GLU A 234 21.93 21.04 8.46
N ARG A 235 22.00 21.78 7.35
CA ARG A 235 23.04 22.79 7.08
C ARG A 235 22.50 23.68 5.96
N GLY A 236 21.65 24.62 6.36
CA GLY A 236 21.42 25.82 5.58
C GLY A 236 22.72 26.62 5.54
N SER A 237 23.16 26.93 4.31
CA SER A 237 23.83 28.17 3.91
C SER A 237 24.70 28.89 4.95
N ILE A 238 26.00 28.59 4.95
CA ILE A 238 27.04 29.54 5.33
C ILE A 238 28.18 29.40 4.29
N TRP A 239 28.22 30.29 3.32
CA TRP A 239 29.45 30.63 2.59
C TRP A 239 29.48 32.15 2.46
N PRO A 240 30.54 32.83 2.92
CA PRO A 240 30.79 34.20 2.51
C PRO A 240 31.31 34.22 1.07
N ALA A 241 30.83 35.17 0.28
CA ALA A 241 31.44 35.56 -0.97
C ALA A 241 32.82 36.20 -0.69
N SER A 242 33.90 35.54 -1.11
CA SER A 242 35.12 36.17 -1.64
C SER A 242 36.15 35.10 -2.00
N MET A 243 36.49 35.01 -3.28
CA MET A 243 37.85 34.98 -3.84
C MET A 243 37.87 34.27 -5.20
N ARG A 244 38.16 35.10 -6.21
CA ARG A 244 38.61 34.83 -7.58
C ARG A 244 37.57 34.39 -8.60
#